data_AF-A0A7X7FKW7-F1
#
_entry.id   AF-A0A7X7FKW7-F1
#
_cell.length_a   1.000
_cell.length_b   1.000
_cell.length_c   1.000
_cell.angle_alpha   90.00
_cell.angle_beta   90.00
_cell.angle_gamma   90.00
#
_symmetry.space_group_name_H-M   'P 1'
#
loop_
_entity.id
_entity.type
_entity.pdbx_description
1 polymer ?
#
loop_
_entity_poly.entity_id
_entity_poly.type
_entity_poly.pdbx_seq_one_letter_code
_entity_poly.pdbx_strand_id
1 'polypeptide(L)'
;MLDHAIPPGAQVILVPGIGGQAIEGFSVEQCDLIHTCNEVNRTVSWQGNSDLHTLAGKPIRLQFAMRGCDLYAFQFQNIAKFGVSRQTGS
;
A
#
# COMPACT_ATOMS: atom_id res chain seq x y z
N MET A 1 7.36 8.15 20.92
CA MET A 1 5.89 7.97 20.91
C MET A 1 5.37 8.99 19.92
N LEU A 2 5.38 8.65 18.62
CA LEU A 2 5.31 9.60 17.51
C LEU A 2 3.96 10.32 17.49
N ASP A 3 3.98 11.59 17.89
CA ASP A 3 2.99 12.63 17.73
C ASP A 3 2.91 13.15 16.28
N HIS A 4 3.25 12.32 15.29
CA HIS A 4 3.11 12.68 13.89
C HIS A 4 1.62 12.84 13.58
N ALA A 5 1.15 14.09 13.66
CA ALA A 5 -0.19 14.48 13.29
C ALA A 5 -0.44 13.94 11.88
N ILE A 6 -1.32 12.94 11.77
CA ILE A 6 -1.67 12.32 10.49
C ILE A 6 -2.10 13.48 9.57
N PRO A 7 -1.39 13.74 8.47
CA PRO A 7 -1.77 14.77 7.52
C PRO A 7 -3.17 14.48 6.96
N PRO A 8 -3.96 15.50 6.59
CA PRO A 8 -5.28 15.28 5.98
C PRO A 8 -5.13 14.45 4.71
N GLY A 9 -5.83 13.31 4.66
CA GLY A 9 -5.68 12.29 3.62
C GLY A 9 -5.78 10.87 4.18
N ALA A 10 -5.45 9.89 3.34
CA ALA A 10 -5.37 8.49 3.72
C ALA A 10 -3.94 7.96 3.53
N GLN A 11 -3.47 7.18 4.51
CA GLN A 11 -2.23 6.43 4.46
C GLN A 11 -2.50 4.99 4.90
N VAL A 12 -1.74 4.05 4.35
CA VAL A 12 -1.90 2.62 4.64
C VAL A 12 -0.61 2.05 5.18
N ILE A 13 -0.73 1.23 6.20
CA ILE A 13 0.37 0.58 6.89
C ILE A 13 0.20 -0.92 6.72
N LEU A 14 1.27 -1.60 6.34
CA LEU A 14 1.30 -3.06 6.36
C LEU A 14 2.02 -3.53 7.61
N VAL A 15 1.38 -4.46 8.30
CA VAL A 15 1.87 -5.04 9.56
C VAL A 15 1.87 -6.56 9.41
N PRO A 16 2.85 -7.29 9.96
CA PRO A 16 2.83 -8.75 9.94
C PRO A 16 1.62 -9.29 10.74
N GLY A 17 1.09 -10.42 10.27
CA GLY A 17 -0.18 -10.99 10.73
C GLY A 17 -0.24 -11.36 12.21
N ILE A 18 0.90 -11.62 12.85
CA ILE A 18 1.01 -12.04 14.26
C ILE A 18 1.04 -10.83 15.22
N GLY A 19 0.90 -9.61 14.71
CA GLY A 19 1.04 -8.40 15.51
C GLY A 19 2.51 -8.05 15.66
N GLY A 20 2.85 -6.84 15.25
CA GLY A 20 4.23 -6.38 15.19
C GLY A 20 4.26 -4.92 14.76
N GLN A 21 5.47 -4.42 14.55
CA GLN A 21 5.66 -3.09 13.97
C GLN A 21 5.36 -3.10 12.47
N ALA A 22 5.20 -1.92 11.87
CA ALA A 22 5.05 -1.79 10.43
C ALA A 22 6.19 -2.54 9.71
N ILE A 23 5.87 -3.21 8.60
CA ILE A 23 6.86 -3.86 7.75
C ILE A 23 7.78 -2.76 7.21
N GLU A 24 9.09 -2.98 7.26
CA GLU A 24 10.07 -2.06 6.69
C GLU A 24 9.75 -1.81 5.20
N GLY A 25 9.64 -0.54 4.81
CA GLY A 25 9.19 -0.15 3.47
C GLY A 25 7.69 0.11 3.35
N PHE A 26 6.88 -0.26 4.34
CA PHE A 26 5.41 -0.14 4.32
C PHE A 26 4.85 0.60 5.55
N SER A 27 5.64 1.53 6.09
CA SER A 27 5.25 2.40 7.20
C SER A 27 4.46 3.63 6.74
N VAL A 28 3.84 4.35 7.69
CA VAL A 28 3.14 5.63 7.41
C VAL A 28 4.07 6.65 6.78
N GLU A 29 5.30 6.74 7.26
CA GLU A 29 6.30 7.72 6.81
C GLU A 29 6.75 7.46 5.37
N GLN A 30 6.66 6.20 4.95
CA GLN A 30 7.01 5.77 3.60
C GLN A 30 5.77 5.73 2.69
N CYS A 31 4.56 5.76 3.25
CA CYS A 31 3.32 5.76 2.48
C CYS A 31 3.11 7.12 1.81
N ASP A 32 2.98 7.09 0.49
CA ASP A 32 2.63 8.28 -0.28
C ASP A 32 1.23 8.74 0.13
N LEU A 33 1.09 10.05 0.37
CA LEU A 33 -0.17 10.61 0.82
C LEU A 33 -1.23 10.53 -0.27
N ILE A 34 -2.34 9.88 0.03
CA ILE A 34 -3.52 9.94 -0.83
C ILE A 34 -4.30 11.20 -0.50
N HIS A 35 -4.06 12.25 -1.29
CA HIS A 35 -4.88 13.46 -1.28
C HIS A 35 -6.23 13.16 -1.93
N THR A 36 -7.29 13.14 -1.13
CA THR A 36 -8.68 13.05 -1.61
C THR A 36 -9.09 14.37 -2.26
N CYS A 37 -8.66 14.58 -3.50
CA CYS A 37 -9.21 15.60 -4.38
C CYS A 37 -10.08 14.89 -5.42
N ASN A 38 -11.38 14.77 -5.15
CA ASN A 38 -12.41 14.33 -6.10
C ASN A 38 -12.24 12.95 -6.78
N GLU A 39 -11.39 12.06 -6.27
CA GLU A 39 -11.10 10.77 -6.88
C GLU A 39 -11.43 9.61 -5.94
N VAL A 40 -12.12 8.60 -6.47
CA VAL A 40 -12.61 7.41 -5.74
C VAL A 40 -11.66 6.21 -5.85
N ASN A 41 -10.67 6.28 -6.75
CA ASN A 41 -9.77 5.17 -7.07
C ASN A 41 -8.30 5.61 -7.04
N ARG A 42 -7.60 5.35 -5.93
CA ARG A 42 -6.17 5.63 -5.82
C ARG A 42 -5.41 4.39 -5.43
N THR A 43 -4.35 4.09 -6.19
CA THR A 43 -3.39 3.06 -5.82
C THR A 43 -2.55 3.59 -4.66
N VAL A 44 -2.51 2.82 -3.59
CA VAL A 44 -1.60 3.06 -2.47
C VAL A 44 -0.19 2.70 -2.92
N SER A 45 0.74 3.63 -2.72
CA SER A 45 2.16 3.42 -2.98
C SER A 45 2.96 3.81 -1.75
N TRP A 46 4.10 3.14 -1.55
CA TRP A 46 5.08 3.46 -0.54
C TRP A 46 6.38 3.85 -1.23
N GLN A 47 6.77 5.12 -1.14
CA GLN A 47 7.88 5.71 -1.89
C GLN A 47 7.83 5.40 -3.39
N GLY A 48 6.64 5.50 -3.99
CA GLY A 48 6.39 5.19 -5.40
C GLY A 48 6.28 3.70 -5.72
N ASN A 49 6.46 2.80 -4.74
CA ASN A 49 6.35 1.36 -4.91
C ASN A 49 4.99 0.84 -4.41
N SER A 50 4.21 0.21 -5.28
CA SER A 50 2.92 -0.43 -4.94
C SER A 50 2.99 -1.96 -5.02
N ASP A 51 4.19 -2.52 -5.18
CA ASP A 51 4.41 -3.94 -5.38
C ASP A 51 4.36 -4.69 -4.03
N LEU A 52 3.33 -5.52 -3.86
CA LEU A 52 3.13 -6.36 -2.68
C LEU A 52 3.58 -7.81 -2.89
N HIS A 53 4.22 -8.13 -4.02
CA HIS A 53 4.59 -9.50 -4.36
C HIS A 53 5.56 -10.12 -3.34
N THR A 54 6.37 -9.30 -2.66
CA THR A 54 7.30 -9.74 -1.59
C THR A 54 6.58 -10.22 -0.31
N LEU A 55 5.31 -9.88 -0.17
CA LEU A 55 4.44 -10.26 0.95
C LEU A 55 3.50 -11.43 0.60
N ALA A 56 3.51 -11.89 -0.66
CA ALA A 56 2.70 -13.01 -1.10
C ALA A 56 2.99 -14.28 -0.25
N GLY A 57 1.93 -14.92 0.23
CA GLY A 57 2.02 -16.11 1.09
C GLY A 57 2.35 -15.82 2.56
N LYS A 58 2.55 -14.55 2.96
CA LYS A 58 2.73 -14.17 4.36
C LYS A 58 1.42 -13.59 4.92
N PRO A 59 1.01 -13.94 6.14
CA PRO A 59 -0.13 -13.29 6.77
C PRO A 59 0.25 -11.83 7.08
N ILE A 60 -0.57 -10.90 6.58
CA ILE A 60 -0.39 -9.45 6.76
C ILE A 60 -1.70 -8.82 7.27
N ARG A 61 -1.58 -7.68 7.94
CA ARG A 61 -2.69 -6.81 8.36
C ARG A 61 -2.51 -5.45 7.72
N LEU A 62 -3.57 -4.94 7.12
CA LEU A 62 -3.63 -3.57 6.62
C LEU A 62 -4.22 -2.69 7.72
N GLN A 63 -3.53 -1.62 8.09
CA GLN A 63 -4.07 -0.57 8.94
C GLN A 63 -4.21 0.71 8.13
N PHE A 64 -5.40 1.30 8.15
CA PHE A 64 -5.69 2.55 7.45
C PHE A 64 -5.60 3.71 8.45
N ALA A 65 -4.66 4.61 8.23
CA ALA A 65 -4.53 5.87 8.96
C ALA A 65 -5.15 6.98 8.11
N MET A 66 -6.36 7.41 8.47
CA MET A 66 -7.15 8.34 7.66
C MET A 66 -7.54 9.56 8.48
N ARG A 67 -7.53 10.73 7.84
CA ARG A 67 -7.96 11.99 8.44
C ARG A 67 -8.70 12.84 7.42
N GLY A 68 -9.99 13.07 7.68
CA GLY A 68 -10.85 13.87 6.79
C GLY A 68 -11.28 13.15 5.51
N CYS A 69 -11.21 11.82 5.49
CA CYS A 69 -11.68 10.98 4.40
C CYS A 69 -12.34 9.69 4.93
N ASP A 70 -13.26 9.15 4.14
CA ASP A 70 -13.99 7.92 4.46
C ASP A 70 -13.59 6.79 3.51
N LEU A 71 -13.32 5.60 4.05
CA LEU A 71 -13.04 4.40 3.27
C LEU A 71 -14.35 3.66 2.97
N TYR A 72 -14.71 3.59 1.69
CA TYR A 72 -15.88 2.82 1.24
C TYR A 72 -15.51 1.37 0.90
N ALA A 73 -14.46 1.17 0.10
CA ALA A 73 -14.02 -0.15 -0.35
C ALA A 73 -12.50 -0.15 -0.59
N PHE A 74 -11.89 -1.32 -0.47
CA PHE A 74 -10.50 -1.56 -0.85
C PHE A 74 -10.40 -2.89 -1.62
N GLN A 75 -9.45 -2.99 -2.53
CA GLN A 75 -9.20 -4.20 -3.29
C GLN A 75 -7.70 -4.37 -3.58
N PHE A 76 -7.25 -5.62 -3.66
CA PHE A 76 -5.93 -5.95 -4.18
C PHE A 76 -6.04 -6.18 -5.68
N GLN A 77 -5.30 -5.39 -6.47
CA GLN A 77 -5.21 -5.61 -7.90
C GLN A 77 -4.14 -6.66 -8.17
N ASN A 78 -4.56 -7.81 -8.72
CA ASN A 78 -3.62 -8.79 -9.25
C ASN A 78 -3.15 -8.33 -10.64
N ILE A 79 -2.19 -7.41 -10.65
CA ILE A 79 -1.54 -6.97 -11.89
C ILE A 79 -0.46 -8.01 -12.20
N ALA A 80 -0.85 -9.09 -12.87
CA ALA A 80 0.13 -10.04 -13.40
C ALA A 80 1.05 -9.27 -14.37
N LYS A 81 2.31 -9.04 -13.97
CA LYS A 81 3.34 -8.57 -14.90
C LYS A 81 3.57 -9.69 -15.89
N PHE A 82 2.82 -9.71 -16.99
CA PHE A 82 3.08 -10.58 -18.13
C PHE A 82 4.39 -10.12 -18.78
N GLY A 83 5.52 -10.61 -18.25
CA GLY A 83 6.79 -10.60 -18.94
C GLY A 83 6.68 -11.50 -20.17
N VAL A 84 6.37 -10.90 -21.32
CA VAL A 84 6.45 -11.57 -22.62
C VAL A 84 7.94 -11.78 -22.93
N SER A 85 8.51 -12.89 -22.47
CA SER A 85 9.71 -13.43 -23.07
C SER A 85 9.32 -14.18 -24.33
N ARG A 86 9.27 -13.49 -25.47
CA ARG A 86 9.39 -14.17 -26.76
C ARG A 86 10.84 -14.61 -26.91
N GLN A 87 11.10 -15.88 -26.61
CA GLN A 87 12.27 -16.57 -27.13
C GLN A 87 12.13 -16.62 -28.66
N THR A 88 12.96 -15.87 -29.38
CA THR A 88 13.24 -16.15 -30.80
C THR A 88 14.66 -16.68 -30.85
N GLY A 89 14.78 -18.01 -30.82
CA GLY A 89 15.96 -18.70 -31.32
C GLY A 89 15.78 -18.92 -32.82
N SER A 90 16.75 -18.47 -33.61
CA SER A 90 17.16 -19.10 -34.87
C SER A 90 18.60 -18.73 -35.17
#